data_AF-A0A661KME0-F1
#
_entry.id   AF-A0A661KME0-F1
#
_cell.length_a   1.000
_cell.length_b   1.000
_cell.length_c   1.000
_cell.angle_alpha   90.00
_cell.angle_beta   90.00
_cell.angle_gamma   90.00
#
_symmetry.space_group_name_H-M   'P 1'
#
loop_
_entity.id
_entity.type
_entity.pdbx_description
1 polymer ?
#
loop_
_entity_poly.entity_id
_entity_poly.type
_entity_poly.pdbx_seq_one_letter_code
_entity_poly.pdbx_strand_id
1 'polypeptide(L)'
;RAIDVYHLAGLMECVVNSTAPILRTDLLRSVYKKILSLKNILNVKWQGDVNHFLLPLHPDFYNPSLFLTKLNTCETLNDLYKTIKIETRKQYDIIKTTYVFYLPRNTLFM
;
A
#
# COMPACT_ATOMS: atom_id res chain seq x y z
N ARG A 1 -3.50 1.57 -14.11
CA ARG A 1 -4.36 2.45 -13.27
C ARG A 1 -4.69 1.80 -11.94
N ALA A 2 -5.49 0.73 -11.86
CA ALA A 2 -5.85 0.11 -10.56
C ALA A 2 -4.63 -0.43 -9.77
N ILE A 3 -3.68 -1.07 -10.46
CA ILE A 3 -2.41 -1.51 -9.84
C ILE A 3 -1.57 -0.36 -9.30
N ASP A 4 -1.62 0.82 -9.93
CA ASP A 4 -0.87 2.00 -9.51
C ASP A 4 -1.47 2.61 -8.24
N VAL A 5 -2.81 2.59 -8.14
CA VAL A 5 -3.54 2.96 -6.91
C VAL A 5 -3.25 1.97 -5.78
N TYR A 6 -3.21 0.67 -6.08
CA TYR A 6 -2.88 -0.35 -5.09
C TYR A 6 -1.42 -0.26 -4.63
N HIS A 7 -0.50 0.13 -5.53
CA HIS A 7 0.87 0.44 -5.17
C HIS A 7 0.98 1.65 -4.24
N LEU A 8 0.23 2.73 -4.53
CA LEU A 8 0.12 3.90 -3.64
C LEU A 8 -0.41 3.51 -2.26
N ALA A 9 -1.40 2.62 -2.20
CA ALA A 9 -1.92 2.09 -0.94
C ALA A 9 -0.82 1.38 -0.14
N GLY A 10 0.01 0.53 -0.77
CA GLY A 10 1.12 -0.13 -0.08
C GLY A 10 2.22 0.83 0.42
N LEU A 11 2.46 1.94 -0.28
CA LEU A 11 3.37 2.99 0.21
C LEU A 11 2.83 3.66 1.47
N MET A 12 1.51 3.88 1.55
CA MET A 12 0.90 4.54 2.70
C MET A 12 0.68 3.58 3.87
N GLU A 13 0.39 2.30 3.61
CA GLU A 13 0.46 1.24 4.61
C GLU A 13 1.84 1.18 5.26
N CYS A 14 2.91 1.30 4.46
CA CYS A 14 4.27 1.33 4.97
C CYS A 14 4.50 2.55 5.87
N VAL A 15 4.05 3.74 5.49
CA VAL A 15 4.24 4.95 6.31
C VAL A 15 3.42 4.93 7.61
N VAL A 16 2.20 4.40 7.57
CA VAL A 16 1.29 4.41 8.72
C VAL A 16 1.54 3.24 9.69
N ASN A 17 1.86 2.05 9.16
CA ASN A 17 1.93 0.82 9.97
C ASN A 17 3.33 0.21 10.06
N SER A 18 4.32 0.63 9.25
CA SER A 18 5.68 0.08 9.34
C SER A 18 6.59 0.90 10.24
N THR A 19 7.24 0.21 11.19
CA THR A 19 8.35 0.76 11.99
C THR A 19 9.70 0.56 11.31
N ALA A 20 9.76 0.48 9.97
CA ALA A 20 11.00 0.21 9.25
C ALA A 20 12.09 1.21 9.70
N PRO A 21 13.29 0.75 10.09
CA PRO A 21 14.36 1.63 10.61
C PRO A 21 14.70 2.78 9.65
N ILE A 22 14.61 2.53 8.35
CA ILE A 22 14.82 3.52 7.28
C ILE A 22 13.86 4.72 7.43
N LEU A 23 12.61 4.48 7.83
CA LEU A 23 11.59 5.53 7.97
C LEU A 23 11.80 6.42 9.21
N ARG A 24 12.70 6.04 10.13
CA ARG A 24 13.10 6.88 11.27
C ARG A 24 14.21 7.89 10.92
N THR A 25 14.69 7.88 9.67
CA THR A 25 15.73 8.78 9.18
C THR A 25 15.13 9.88 8.28
N ASP A 26 15.95 10.84 7.85
CA ASP A 26 15.56 11.90 6.89
C ASP A 26 14.94 11.38 5.59
N LEU A 27 15.08 10.09 5.29
CA LEU A 27 14.51 9.41 4.14
C LEU A 27 12.97 9.42 4.13
N LEU A 28 12.30 9.55 5.29
CA LEU A 28 10.84 9.65 5.38
C LEU A 28 10.29 10.83 4.56
N ARG A 29 10.98 11.97 4.57
CA ARG A 29 10.59 13.15 3.79
C ARG A 29 10.58 12.85 2.29
N SER A 30 11.54 12.05 1.81
CA SER A 30 11.60 11.67 0.40
C SER A 30 10.46 10.72 0.01
N VAL A 31 10.12 9.78 0.89
CA VAL A 31 8.99 8.85 0.70
C VAL A 31 7.67 9.63 0.66
N TYR A 32 7.49 10.56 1.60
CA TYR A 32 6.30 11.41 1.65
C TYR A 32 6.12 12.26 0.39
N LYS A 33 7.19 12.90 -0.10
CA LYS A 33 7.15 13.63 -1.38
C LYS A 33 6.72 12.73 -2.55
N LYS A 34 7.21 11.50 -2.58
CA LYS A 34 6.86 10.53 -3.64
C LYS A 34 5.39 10.11 -3.55
N ILE A 35 4.89 9.83 -2.35
CA ILE A 35 3.48 9.54 -2.10
C ILE A 35 2.61 10.70 -2.55
N LEU A 36 2.95 11.94 -2.17
CA LEU A 36 2.15 13.12 -2.50
C LEU A 36 2.10 13.36 -4.02
N SER A 37 3.23 13.17 -4.70
CA SER A 37 3.31 13.22 -6.16
C SER A 37 2.41 12.16 -6.82
N LEU A 38 2.51 10.90 -6.40
CA LEU A 38 1.68 9.81 -6.92
C LEU A 38 0.19 10.03 -6.65
N LYS A 39 -0.15 10.51 -5.46
CA LYS A 39 -1.53 10.85 -5.08
C LYS A 39 -2.11 11.92 -6.02
N ASN A 40 -1.33 12.95 -6.32
CA ASN A 40 -1.74 14.02 -7.23
C ASN A 40 -1.89 13.52 -8.67
N ILE A 41 -0.94 12.70 -9.16
CA ILE A 41 -0.98 12.12 -10.51
C ILE A 41 -2.20 11.20 -10.67
N LEU A 42 -2.51 10.41 -9.65
CA LEU A 42 -3.62 9.44 -9.68
C LEU A 42 -4.97 10.07 -9.29
N ASN A 43 -4.97 11.34 -8.84
CA ASN A 43 -6.14 12.05 -8.31
C ASN A 43 -6.93 11.23 -7.26
N VAL A 44 -6.21 10.54 -6.36
CA VAL A 44 -6.80 9.69 -5.33
C VAL A 44 -6.99 10.49 -4.04
N LYS A 45 -8.21 10.46 -3.50
CA LYS A 45 -8.52 10.99 -2.16
C LYS A 45 -8.98 9.85 -1.27
N TRP A 46 -8.32 9.68 -0.14
CA TRP A 46 -8.78 8.79 0.92
C TRP A 46 -9.58 9.64 1.90
N GLN A 47 -10.84 9.26 2.10
CA GLN A 47 -11.75 9.95 3.01
C GLN A 47 -11.74 9.23 4.36
N GLY A 48 -11.71 9.99 5.44
CA GLY A 48 -11.78 9.46 6.80
C GLY A 48 -10.43 9.07 7.41
N ASP A 49 -10.51 8.51 8.62
CA ASP A 49 -9.37 8.00 9.39
C ASP A 49 -9.05 6.57 8.94
N VAL A 50 -8.13 6.47 7.97
CA VAL A 50 -7.77 5.19 7.34
C VAL A 50 -6.52 4.65 8.00
N ASN A 51 -6.69 3.62 8.82
CA ASN A 51 -5.58 2.92 9.46
C ASN A 51 -4.94 1.86 8.54
N HIS A 52 -5.69 1.32 7.59
CA HIS A 52 -5.21 0.33 6.62
C HIS A 52 -5.61 0.73 5.20
N PHE A 53 -4.63 0.80 4.32
CA PHE A 53 -4.78 1.16 2.92
C PHE A 53 -4.81 -0.07 2.01
N LEU A 54 -4.12 -1.14 2.41
CA LEU A 54 -4.18 -2.42 1.69
C LEU A 54 -5.50 -3.13 1.95
N LEU A 55 -6.01 -3.80 0.92
CA LEU A 55 -7.23 -4.58 1.06
C LEU A 55 -6.94 -5.84 1.90
N PRO A 56 -7.87 -6.23 2.80
CA PRO A 56 -7.67 -7.39 3.64
C PRO A 56 -7.64 -8.65 2.78
N LEU A 57 -6.58 -9.44 2.94
CA LEU A 57 -6.41 -10.74 2.33
C LEU A 57 -6.61 -11.84 3.37
N HIS A 58 -7.23 -12.94 2.95
CA HIS A 58 -7.41 -14.10 3.80
C HIS A 58 -6.04 -14.75 4.04
N PRO A 59 -5.72 -15.18 5.28
CA PRO A 59 -4.43 -15.77 5.60
C PRO A 59 -4.01 -16.94 4.71
N ASP A 60 -4.98 -17.70 4.20
CA ASP A 60 -4.73 -18.83 3.29
C ASP A 60 -4.15 -18.40 1.94
N PHE A 61 -4.42 -17.17 1.50
CA PHE A 61 -3.90 -16.63 0.24
C PHE A 61 -2.66 -15.76 0.44
N TYR A 62 -2.61 -15.01 1.55
CA TYR A 62 -1.48 -14.14 1.84
C TYR A 62 -1.39 -13.86 3.34
N ASN A 63 -0.20 -14.07 3.91
CA ASN A 63 0.07 -13.70 5.30
C ASN A 63 0.45 -12.21 5.40
N PRO A 64 -0.38 -11.34 6.00
CA PRO A 64 -0.13 -9.91 6.08
C PRO A 64 1.14 -9.57 6.89
N SER A 65 1.52 -10.40 7.85
CA SER A 65 2.74 -10.22 8.66
C SER A 65 4.02 -10.33 7.83
N LEU A 66 3.98 -11.04 6.69
CA LEU A 66 5.13 -11.14 5.78
C LEU A 66 5.45 -9.80 5.12
N PHE A 67 4.44 -8.97 4.87
CA PHE A 67 4.64 -7.65 4.28
C PHE A 67 5.48 -6.77 5.20
N LEU A 68 5.06 -6.60 6.46
CA LEU A 68 5.77 -5.76 7.43
C LEU A 68 7.16 -6.33 7.77
N THR A 69 7.28 -7.65 7.90
CA THR A 69 8.57 -8.29 8.17
C THR A 69 9.57 -8.03 7.05
N LYS A 70 9.17 -8.15 5.78
CA LYS A 70 10.04 -7.86 4.64
C LYS A 70 10.45 -6.39 4.58
N LEU A 71 9.54 -5.47 4.91
CA LEU A 71 9.87 -4.05 4.95
C LEU A 71 10.91 -3.72 6.03
N ASN A 72 10.85 -4.40 7.17
CA ASN A 72 11.84 -4.22 8.25
C ASN A 72 13.23 -4.73 7.86
N THR A 73 13.35 -5.67 6.92
CA THR A 73 14.64 -6.18 6.43
C THR A 73 15.29 -5.31 5.36
N CYS A 74 14.59 -4.31 4.83
CA CYS A 74 15.18 -3.40 3.85
C CYS A 74 16.19 -2.47 4.53
N GLU A 75 17.37 -2.33 3.94
CA GLU A 75 18.43 -1.41 4.40
C GLU A 75 18.49 -0.14 3.55
N THR A 76 18.03 -0.20 2.29
CA THR A 76 18.01 0.94 1.37
C THR A 76 16.60 1.35 0.96
N LEU A 77 16.43 2.63 0.64
CA LEU A 77 15.18 3.19 0.14
C LEU A 77 14.78 2.60 -1.22
N ASN A 78 15.74 2.26 -2.06
CA ASN A 78 15.46 1.62 -3.36
C ASN A 78 14.92 0.21 -3.17
N ASP A 79 15.48 -0.55 -2.23
CA ASP A 79 15.00 -1.90 -1.91
C ASP A 79 13.63 -1.87 -1.25
N LEU A 80 13.36 -0.86 -0.42
CA LEU A 80 12.04 -0.62 0.14
C LEU A 80 11.00 -0.41 -0.98
N TYR A 81 11.26 0.48 -1.94
CA TYR A 81 10.33 0.69 -3.06
C TYR A 81 10.14 -0.55 -3.93
N LYS A 82 11.22 -1.29 -4.22
CA LYS A 82 11.14 -2.53 -5.00
C LYS A 82 10.31 -3.58 -4.26
N THR A 83 10.56 -3.77 -2.96
CA THR A 83 9.83 -4.72 -2.13
C THR A 83 8.35 -4.38 -2.07
N ILE A 84 8.00 -3.11 -1.83
CA ILE A 84 6.59 -2.67 -1.84
C ILE A 84 5.96 -2.96 -3.20
N LYS A 85 6.63 -2.63 -4.31
CA LYS A 85 6.11 -2.86 -5.65
C LYS A 85 5.88 -4.36 -5.94
N ILE A 86 6.80 -5.22 -5.54
CA ILE A 86 6.70 -6.67 -5.73
C ILE A 86 5.55 -7.23 -4.90
N GLU A 87 5.47 -6.90 -3.62
CA GLU A 87 4.47 -7.45 -2.71
C GLU A 87 3.06 -6.92 -3.03
N THR A 88 2.91 -5.61 -3.29
CA THR A 88 1.63 -5.05 -3.74
C THR A 88 1.14 -5.65 -5.05
N ARG A 89 2.05 -5.98 -5.97
CA ARG A 89 1.67 -6.67 -7.21
C ARG A 89 1.15 -8.09 -6.95
N LYS A 90 1.84 -8.86 -6.10
CA LYS A 90 1.37 -10.21 -5.71
C LYS A 90 -0.01 -10.16 -5.06
N GLN A 91 -0.20 -9.26 -4.11
CA GLN A 91 -1.49 -9.06 -3.46
C GLN A 91 -2.58 -8.65 -4.45
N TYR A 92 -2.27 -7.73 -5.36
CA TYR A 92 -3.19 -7.32 -6.42
C TYR A 92 -3.61 -8.49 -7.33
N ASP A 93 -2.66 -9.34 -7.71
CA ASP A 93 -2.93 -10.51 -8.55
C ASP A 93 -3.86 -11.53 -7.83
N ILE A 94 -3.67 -11.71 -6.51
CA ILE A 94 -4.57 -12.52 -5.67
C ILE A 94 -5.97 -11.89 -5.63
N ILE A 95 -6.06 -10.59 -5.33
CA ILE A 95 -7.33 -9.86 -5.24
C ILE A 95 -8.10 -9.99 -6.54
N LYS A 96 -7.43 -9.74 -7.67
CA LYS A 96 -8.02 -9.78 -8.99
C LYS A 96 -8.61 -11.17 -9.33
N THR A 97 -8.00 -12.24 -8.84
CA THR A 97 -8.35 -13.61 -9.22
C THR A 97 -9.36 -14.23 -8.25
N THR A 98 -9.27 -13.88 -6.97
CA THR A 98 -9.97 -14.60 -5.89
C THR A 98 -11.12 -13.80 -5.27
N TYR A 99 -11.11 -12.47 -5.38
CA TYR A 99 -12.06 -11.61 -4.65
C TYR A 99 -13.14 -11.01 -5.56
N VAL A 100 -14.36 -10.95 -5.01
CA VAL A 100 -15.50 -10.25 -5.60
C VAL A 100 -15.89 -9.10 -4.68
N PHE A 101 -15.94 -7.88 -5.20
CA PHE A 101 -16.33 -6.69 -4.45
C PHE A 101 -17.81 -6.38 -4.65
N TYR A 102 -18.56 -6.32 -3.55
CA TYR A 102 -19.94 -5.84 -3.56
C TYR A 102 -19.96 -4.35 -3.19
N LEU A 103 -20.36 -3.52 -4.15
CA LEU A 103 -20.53 -2.09 -3.94
C LEU A 103 -22.00 -1.80 -3.60
N PRO A 104 -22.31 -1.21 -2.44
CA PRO A 104 -23.68 -0.85 -2.10
C PRO A 104 -24.18 0.25 -3.05
N ARG A 105 -25.45 0.16 -3.46
CA ARG A 105 -26.05 1.02 -4.50
C ARG A 105 -25.93 2.53 -4.22
N ASN A 106 -25.83 2.93 -2.96
CA ASN A 106 -25.76 4.34 -2.55
C ASN A 106 -24.37 4.98 -2.65
N THR A 107 -23.29 4.26 -2.95
CA THR A 107 -21.94 4.85 -3.02
C THR A 107 -21.62 5.56 -4.34
N LEU A 108 -22.54 5.60 -5.31
CA LEU A 108 -22.35 6.27 -6.61
C LEU A 108 -22.77 7.76 -6.61
N PHE A 109 -23.32 8.28 -5.51
CA PHE A 109 -23.85 9.65 -5.41
C PHE A 109 -23.14 10.51 -4.34
N MET A 110 -21.82 10.39 -4.18
CA MET A 110 -21.06 11.28 -3.30
C MET A 110 -19.68 11.62 -3.84
#